data_AF-A0AAV4T7P9-F1
#
_entry.id   AF-A0AAV4T7P9-F1
#
_cell.length_a   1.000
_cell.length_b   1.000
_cell.length_c   1.000
_cell.angle_alpha   90.00
_cell.angle_beta   90.00
_cell.angle_gamma   90.00
#
_symmetry.space_group_name_H-M   'P 1'
#
loop_
_entity.id
_entity.type
_entity.pdbx_description
1 polymer ?
#
loop_
_entity_poly.entity_id
_entity_poly.type
_entity_poly.pdbx_seq_one_letter_code
_entity_poly.pdbx_strand_id
1 'polypeptide(L)'
;MKKKIIVDLSVKIEKPEWFERLSSFSKIVRVFCWMMRFVNKLRKKPSYGTKTLTVEEKAKAEIILWSIEQKKHFHEKENSVHGLQVVRGDDEVLRVKTRIIEREDDLSFLYPILLPSKHYLTECLIREYHLKYCHAGVQILAAKLRLQYWIFSSKRNIRSCVSRCVVCKRFTAKALTTPPIQLPFDRVRESAIFEITGIDLCGPLLLKPRGKAWIVLFTCAVYRAIHLEPLTSLSTESFMQTLRRFIARRGRPSTVYTDNATNFRGTDNALKKIDWKKISENECYPIKWKFNPPTAAWCERLIRSVKSLLVRILGRSSVNFEELLTILCDVEASINSRPLTYISDDSDELIPLTPSLFLQDIKQVG
;
A
#
# COMPACT_ATOMS: atom_id res chain seq x y z
N MET A 1 -34.59 37.37 42.79
CA MET A 1 -34.90 37.21 41.35
C MET A 1 -33.62 36.89 40.60
N LYS A 2 -33.47 35.68 40.05
CA LYS A 2 -32.28 35.27 39.27
C LYS A 2 -32.37 35.91 37.88
N LYS A 3 -31.35 36.67 37.47
CA LYS A 3 -31.23 37.23 36.12
C LYS A 3 -31.18 36.09 35.09
N LYS A 4 -32.20 35.99 34.24
CA LYS A 4 -32.21 35.10 33.08
C LYS A 4 -31.22 35.65 32.05
N ILE A 5 -30.12 34.94 31.83
CA ILE A 5 -29.25 35.19 30.68
C ILE A 5 -30.00 34.66 29.46
N ILE A 6 -30.48 35.57 28.63
CA ILE A 6 -31.04 35.24 27.32
C ILE A 6 -29.84 35.05 26.39
N VAL A 7 -29.50 33.79 26.10
CA VAL A 7 -28.54 33.46 25.04
C VAL A 7 -29.31 33.55 23.73
N ASP A 8 -28.99 34.55 22.92
CA ASP A 8 -29.48 34.63 21.55
C ASP A 8 -28.86 33.47 20.74
N LEU A 9 -29.72 32.54 20.30
CA LEU A 9 -29.39 31.39 19.45
C LEU A 9 -29.55 31.74 17.96
N SER A 10 -29.38 33.00 17.59
CA SER A 10 -29.33 33.42 16.19
C SER A 10 -28.07 32.82 15.52
N VAL A 11 -28.22 31.60 15.01
CA VAL A 11 -27.29 31.03 14.04
C VAL A 11 -27.33 31.97 12.84
N LYS A 12 -26.34 32.87 12.74
CA LYS A 12 -26.05 33.56 11.49
C LYS A 12 -25.72 32.46 10.49
N ILE A 13 -26.69 32.08 9.66
CA ILE A 13 -26.45 31.26 8.50
C ILE A 13 -25.65 32.15 7.55
N GLU A 14 -24.33 32.18 7.72
CA GLU A 14 -23.43 32.76 6.74
C GLU A 14 -23.66 32.01 5.44
N LYS A 15 -24.25 32.69 4.46
CA LYS A 15 -24.41 32.12 3.13
C LYS A 15 -23.01 31.78 2.63
N PRO A 16 -22.72 30.53 2.23
CA PRO A 16 -21.41 30.16 1.76
C PRO A 16 -21.06 31.03 0.56
N GLU A 17 -19.82 31.52 0.53
CA GLU A 17 -19.32 32.32 -0.57
C GLU A 17 -19.45 31.55 -1.89
N TRP A 18 -19.73 32.25 -2.98
CA TRP A 18 -20.04 31.62 -4.27
C TRP A 18 -18.91 30.71 -4.77
N PHE A 19 -17.67 30.98 -4.38
CA PHE A 19 -16.48 30.24 -4.76
C PHE A 19 -16.26 28.95 -3.96
N GLU A 20 -16.93 28.74 -2.82
CA GLU A 20 -16.76 27.52 -2.01
C GLU A 20 -17.28 26.25 -2.70
N ARG A 21 -18.10 26.43 -3.73
CA ARG A 21 -18.62 25.35 -4.60
C ARG A 21 -17.57 24.87 -5.61
N LEU A 22 -16.43 25.56 -5.74
CA LEU A 22 -15.43 25.31 -6.78
C LEU A 22 -14.11 24.84 -6.16
N SER A 23 -13.65 23.64 -6.53
CA SER A 23 -12.46 23.02 -5.92
C SER A 23 -11.10 23.41 -6.52
N SER A 24 -11.06 24.30 -7.52
CA SER A 24 -9.82 24.75 -8.20
C SER A 24 -9.75 26.26 -8.24
N PHE A 25 -8.59 26.79 -7.86
CA PHE A 25 -8.33 28.22 -7.84
C PHE A 25 -8.43 28.83 -9.24
N SER A 26 -7.81 28.22 -10.25
CA SER A 26 -7.94 28.63 -11.67
C SER A 26 -9.39 28.66 -12.16
N LYS A 27 -10.25 27.73 -11.69
CA LYS A 27 -11.69 27.75 -12.02
C LYS A 27 -12.41 28.91 -11.35
N ILE A 28 -12.08 29.19 -10.08
CA ILE A 28 -12.62 30.34 -9.35
C ILE A 28 -12.27 31.65 -10.06
N VAL A 29 -10.98 31.85 -10.38
CA VAL A 29 -10.51 33.04 -11.11
C VAL A 29 -11.21 33.16 -12.46
N ARG A 30 -11.37 32.05 -13.19
CA ARG A 30 -12.09 32.03 -14.47
C ARG A 30 -13.56 32.48 -14.33
N VAL A 31 -14.28 31.95 -13.35
CA VAL A 31 -15.69 32.32 -13.10
C VAL A 31 -15.78 33.80 -12.70
N PHE A 32 -14.91 34.25 -11.79
CA PHE A 32 -14.85 35.63 -11.36
C PHE A 32 -14.56 36.59 -12.54
N CYS A 33 -13.64 36.20 -13.42
CA CYS A 33 -13.33 36.95 -14.64
C CYS A 33 -14.53 37.10 -15.57
N TRP A 34 -15.37 36.06 -15.71
CA TRP A 34 -16.63 36.16 -16.46
C TRP A 34 -17.65 37.06 -15.77
N MET A 35 -17.76 37.00 -14.45
CA MET A 35 -18.62 37.91 -13.67
C MET A 35 -18.19 39.37 -13.89
N MET A 36 -16.89 39.64 -13.87
CA MET A 36 -16.35 40.97 -14.16
C MET A 36 -16.67 41.46 -15.58
N ARG A 37 -16.50 40.60 -16.61
CA ARG A 37 -16.89 40.93 -17.99
C ARG A 37 -18.36 41.30 -18.09
N PHE A 38 -19.23 40.53 -17.44
CA PHE A 38 -20.67 40.81 -17.41
C PHE A 38 -20.97 42.17 -16.77
N VAL A 39 -20.37 42.47 -15.62
CA VAL A 39 -20.52 43.76 -14.94
C VAL A 39 -20.00 44.92 -15.79
N ASN A 40 -18.85 44.76 -16.46
CA ASN A 40 -18.29 45.80 -17.35
C ASN A 40 -19.19 46.07 -18.55
N LYS A 41 -19.85 45.04 -19.10
CA LYS A 41 -20.84 45.18 -20.18
C LYS A 41 -22.06 45.97 -19.71
N LEU A 42 -22.57 45.70 -18.51
CA LEU A 42 -23.67 46.47 -17.92
C LEU A 42 -23.29 47.93 -17.65
N ARG A 43 -22.02 48.19 -17.29
CA ARG A 43 -21.48 49.54 -17.04
C ARG A 43 -21.06 50.30 -18.30
N LYS A 44 -21.37 49.78 -19.50
CA LYS A 44 -21.02 50.38 -20.81
C LYS A 44 -19.52 50.73 -20.97
N LYS A 45 -18.62 50.03 -20.27
CA LYS A 45 -17.18 50.20 -20.46
C LYS A 45 -16.76 49.54 -21.80
N PRO A 46 -15.75 50.08 -22.51
CA PRO A 46 -15.22 49.44 -23.70
C PRO A 46 -14.70 48.05 -23.32
N SER A 47 -15.37 47.01 -23.83
CA SER A 47 -15.01 45.62 -23.59
C SER A 47 -14.65 44.99 -24.92
N TYR A 48 -13.44 44.47 -25.04
CA TYR A 48 -13.04 43.67 -26.19
C TYR A 48 -13.86 42.38 -26.19
N GLY A 49 -14.77 42.25 -27.16
CA GLY A 49 -15.72 41.14 -27.29
C GLY A 49 -15.08 39.87 -27.85
N THR A 50 -14.06 39.33 -27.18
CA THR A 50 -13.45 38.05 -27.57
C THR A 50 -14.19 36.88 -26.93
N LYS A 51 -14.40 35.79 -27.70
CA LYS A 51 -15.07 34.56 -27.21
C LYS A 51 -14.31 33.87 -26.06
N THR A 52 -13.03 34.17 -25.88
CA THR A 52 -12.14 33.56 -24.89
C THR A 52 -11.61 34.61 -23.90
N LEU A 53 -11.29 34.17 -22.67
CA LEU A 53 -10.66 35.01 -21.66
C LEU A 53 -9.16 35.11 -21.92
N THR A 54 -8.61 36.32 -21.93
CA THR A 54 -7.17 36.55 -22.08
C THR A 54 -6.41 36.26 -20.78
N VAL A 55 -5.09 36.10 -20.86
CA VAL A 55 -4.24 35.89 -19.69
C VAL A 55 -4.26 37.13 -18.79
N GLU A 56 -4.21 38.32 -19.37
CA GLU A 56 -4.25 39.60 -18.66
C GLU A 56 -5.56 39.80 -17.89
N GLU A 57 -6.69 39.41 -18.46
CA GLU A 57 -7.98 39.50 -17.77
C GLU A 57 -8.02 38.58 -16.55
N LYS A 58 -7.48 37.37 -16.67
CA LYS A 58 -7.38 36.44 -15.53
C LYS A 58 -6.46 36.97 -14.44
N ALA A 59 -5.31 37.54 -14.82
CA ALA A 59 -4.38 38.14 -13.86
C ALA A 59 -5.02 39.31 -13.11
N LYS A 60 -5.75 40.20 -13.82
CA LYS A 60 -6.51 41.30 -13.21
C LYS A 60 -7.62 40.77 -12.30
N ALA A 61 -8.36 39.75 -12.73
CA ALA A 61 -9.41 39.14 -11.94
C ALA A 61 -8.87 38.51 -10.65
N GLU A 62 -7.72 37.84 -10.71
CA GLU A 62 -7.05 37.27 -9.55
C GLU A 62 -6.64 38.34 -8.52
N ILE A 63 -6.01 39.42 -8.99
CA ILE A 63 -5.60 40.55 -8.13
C ILE A 63 -6.83 41.16 -7.43
N ILE A 64 -7.91 41.40 -8.16
CA ILE A 64 -9.14 41.99 -7.61
C ILE A 64 -9.81 41.03 -6.62
N LEU A 65 -9.83 39.72 -6.92
CA LEU A 65 -10.36 38.71 -6.01
C LEU A 65 -9.61 38.73 -4.67
N TRP A 66 -8.27 38.83 -4.72
CA TRP A 66 -7.47 38.97 -3.50
C TRP A 66 -7.70 40.29 -2.78
N SER A 67 -7.81 41.42 -3.49
CA SER A 67 -8.13 42.72 -2.89
C SER A 67 -9.44 42.68 -2.10
N ILE A 68 -10.49 42.05 -2.66
CA ILE A 68 -11.79 41.89 -1.99
C ILE A 68 -11.63 41.07 -0.70
N GLU A 69 -10.92 39.94 -0.76
CA GLU A 69 -10.77 39.09 0.42
C GLU A 69 -9.84 39.68 1.48
N GLN A 70 -8.82 40.43 1.07
CA GLN A 70 -7.98 41.18 1.98
C GLN A 70 -8.77 42.28 2.70
N LYS A 71 -9.69 42.99 2.04
CA LYS A 71 -10.55 44.01 2.69
C LYS A 71 -11.48 43.41 3.75
N LYS A 72 -11.89 42.14 3.58
CA LYS A 72 -12.67 41.42 4.59
C LYS A 72 -11.82 40.92 5.77
N HIS A 73 -10.57 40.53 5.52
CA HIS A 73 -9.70 39.88 6.51
C HIS A 73 -8.70 40.80 7.20
N PHE A 74 -8.34 41.94 6.60
CA PHE A 74 -7.33 42.88 7.09
C PHE A 74 -7.91 44.30 7.16
N HIS A 75 -7.65 45.01 8.25
CA HIS A 75 -8.15 46.38 8.45
C HIS A 75 -7.26 47.44 7.78
N GLU A 76 -7.86 48.52 7.28
CA GLU A 76 -7.24 49.48 6.35
C GLU A 76 -6.10 50.35 6.91
N LYS A 77 -5.85 50.36 8.23
CA LYS A 77 -4.88 51.27 8.88
C LYS A 77 -3.59 50.59 9.37
N GLU A 78 -3.37 49.33 9.02
CA GLU A 78 -2.21 48.59 9.51
C GLU A 78 -1.01 48.74 8.56
N ASN A 79 -0.03 49.57 8.94
CA ASN A 79 1.32 49.55 8.34
C ASN A 79 2.08 48.26 8.69
N SER A 80 1.57 47.51 9.66
CA SER A 80 2.05 46.17 9.98
C SER A 80 0.90 45.23 10.32
N VAL A 81 0.88 44.07 9.65
CA VAL A 81 -0.07 42.99 9.94
C VAL A 81 0.71 41.86 10.61
N HIS A 82 0.38 41.56 11.88
CA HIS A 82 1.06 40.53 12.69
C HIS A 82 2.61 40.64 12.68
N GLY A 83 3.15 41.86 12.74
CA GLY A 83 4.60 42.12 12.78
C GLY A 83 5.29 42.09 11.41
N LEU A 84 4.56 41.90 10.32
CA LEU A 84 5.08 42.05 8.96
C LEU A 84 4.85 43.48 8.49
N GLN A 85 5.84 44.12 7.87
CA GLN A 85 5.64 45.40 7.20
C GLN A 85 4.87 45.16 5.90
N VAL A 86 3.81 45.92 5.67
CA VAL A 86 2.96 45.78 4.49
C VAL A 86 2.85 47.11 3.75
N VAL A 87 2.69 47.03 2.43
CA VAL A 87 2.46 48.17 1.54
C VAL A 87 1.25 47.84 0.69
N ARG A 88 0.35 48.82 0.49
CA ARG A 88 -0.75 48.70 -0.46
C ARG A 88 -0.24 49.17 -1.83
N GLY A 89 -0.32 48.30 -2.84
CA GLY A 89 0.02 48.66 -4.21
C GLY A 89 -1.08 49.49 -4.88
N ASP A 90 -0.78 50.03 -6.07
CA ASP A 90 -1.75 50.76 -6.91
C ASP A 90 -2.96 49.91 -7.31
N ASP A 91 -2.83 48.58 -7.20
CA ASP A 91 -3.85 47.58 -7.44
C ASP A 91 -4.76 47.32 -6.23
N GLU A 92 -4.67 48.12 -5.17
CA GLU A 92 -5.43 48.00 -3.91
C GLU A 92 -5.21 46.66 -3.18
N VAL A 93 -4.08 45.99 -3.46
CA VAL A 93 -3.69 44.73 -2.81
C VAL A 93 -2.60 45.00 -1.78
N LEU A 94 -2.77 44.44 -0.58
CA LEU A 94 -1.75 44.40 0.46
C LEU A 94 -0.65 43.41 0.09
N ARG A 95 0.58 43.91 0.05
CA ARG A 95 1.81 43.17 -0.26
C ARG A 95 2.78 43.28 0.90
N VAL A 96 3.57 42.24 1.13
CA VAL A 96 4.57 42.24 2.21
C VAL A 96 5.84 42.91 1.72
N LYS A 97 6.35 43.88 2.50
CA LYS A 97 7.64 44.50 2.27
C LYS A 97 8.75 43.52 2.67
N THR A 98 9.42 42.90 1.70
CA THR A 98 10.52 41.97 1.99
C THR A 98 11.83 42.72 2.31
N ARG A 99 12.84 42.02 2.82
CA ARG A 99 14.16 42.62 3.13
C ARG A 99 15.06 42.81 1.91
N ILE A 100 14.61 42.39 0.72
CA ILE A 100 15.44 42.30 -0.50
C ILE A 100 14.94 43.22 -1.62
N ILE A 101 14.22 44.29 -1.26
CA ILE A 101 13.53 45.18 -2.20
C ILE A 101 14.45 45.90 -3.19
N GLU A 102 15.68 46.19 -2.78
CA GLU A 102 16.68 46.86 -3.63
C GLU A 102 17.28 45.93 -4.70
N ARG A 103 16.87 44.66 -4.75
CA ARG A 103 17.33 43.70 -5.75
C ARG A 103 16.55 43.90 -7.06
N GLU A 104 17.26 43.85 -8.19
CA GLU A 104 16.64 43.72 -9.52
C GLU A 104 16.04 42.31 -9.69
N ASP A 105 14.74 42.17 -9.43
CA ASP A 105 13.98 40.92 -9.54
C ASP A 105 12.48 41.21 -9.76
N ASP A 106 11.66 40.17 -9.91
CA ASP A 106 10.21 40.31 -10.13
C ASP A 106 9.52 41.03 -8.96
N LEU A 107 8.67 42.02 -9.28
CA LEU A 107 7.94 42.80 -8.27
C LEU A 107 7.07 41.92 -7.37
N SER A 108 6.53 40.80 -7.85
CA SER A 108 5.73 39.87 -7.04
C SER A 108 6.60 39.10 -6.03
N PHE A 109 7.89 38.92 -6.32
CA PHE A 109 8.83 38.30 -5.42
C PHE A 109 9.34 39.29 -4.36
N LEU A 110 9.60 40.54 -4.77
CA LEU A 110 9.99 41.62 -3.87
C LEU A 110 8.85 42.06 -2.95
N TYR A 111 7.62 42.07 -3.48
CA TYR A 111 6.37 42.46 -2.82
C TYR A 111 5.27 41.40 -3.01
N PRO A 112 5.40 40.24 -2.35
CA PRO A 112 4.43 39.15 -2.46
C PRO A 112 3.09 39.52 -1.83
N ILE A 113 2.01 39.06 -2.46
CA ILE A 113 0.63 39.34 -2.04
C ILE A 113 0.36 38.64 -0.71
N LEU A 114 -0.13 39.39 0.28
CA LEU A 114 -0.42 38.88 1.61
C LEU A 114 -1.71 38.04 1.61
N LEU A 115 -1.63 36.77 1.98
CA LEU A 115 -2.78 35.87 1.99
C LEU A 115 -3.18 35.44 3.41
N PRO A 116 -4.49 35.39 3.72
CA PRO A 116 -4.98 34.87 5.00
C PRO A 116 -4.67 33.38 5.14
N SER A 117 -4.40 32.92 6.36
CA SER A 117 -3.97 31.53 6.60
C SER A 117 -5.12 30.52 6.45
N LYS A 118 -6.28 30.80 7.05
CA LYS A 118 -7.43 29.89 7.10
C LYS A 118 -8.51 30.39 6.17
N HIS A 119 -8.28 30.26 4.86
CA HIS A 119 -9.25 30.69 3.87
C HIS A 119 -9.35 29.67 2.73
N TYR A 120 -10.56 29.46 2.22
CA TYR A 120 -10.84 28.47 1.17
C TYR A 120 -10.03 28.73 -0.11
N LEU A 121 -9.92 30.01 -0.54
CA LEU A 121 -9.12 30.36 -1.72
C LEU A 121 -7.63 30.05 -1.52
N THR A 122 -7.08 30.30 -0.33
CA THR A 122 -5.69 29.98 -0.01
C THR A 122 -5.47 28.47 -0.08
N GLU A 123 -6.42 27.67 0.40
CA GLU A 123 -6.34 26.22 0.30
C GLU A 123 -6.40 25.72 -1.16
N CYS A 124 -7.33 26.26 -1.97
CA CYS A 124 -7.44 25.95 -3.39
C CYS A 124 -6.15 26.32 -4.14
N LEU A 125 -5.55 27.47 -3.84
CA LEU A 125 -4.28 27.91 -4.43
C LEU A 125 -3.14 26.95 -4.07
N ILE A 126 -2.99 26.61 -2.78
CA ILE A 126 -1.97 25.65 -2.33
C ILE A 126 -2.17 24.30 -3.02
N ARG A 127 -3.42 23.82 -3.11
CA ARG A 127 -3.75 22.55 -3.77
C ARG A 127 -3.39 22.57 -5.25
N GLU A 128 -3.67 23.68 -5.93
CA GLU A 128 -3.32 23.84 -7.34
C GLU A 128 -1.81 23.81 -7.57
N TYR A 129 -1.03 24.49 -6.72
CA TYR A 129 0.44 24.42 -6.75
C TYR A 129 0.95 23.01 -6.44
N HIS A 130 0.35 22.32 -5.47
CA HIS A 130 0.68 20.93 -5.14
C HIS A 130 0.50 20.00 -6.34
N LEU A 131 -0.59 20.14 -7.10
CA LEU A 131 -0.84 19.35 -8.30
C LEU A 131 0.05 19.78 -9.49
N LYS A 132 0.22 21.09 -9.69
CA LYS A 132 1.04 21.67 -10.77
C LYS A 132 2.51 21.25 -10.68
N TYR A 133 3.05 21.15 -9.47
CA TYR A 133 4.43 20.73 -9.22
C TYR A 133 4.52 19.24 -8.83
N CYS A 134 3.70 18.38 -9.45
CA CYS A 134 3.82 16.92 -9.36
C CYS A 134 3.80 16.37 -7.93
N HIS A 135 2.83 16.80 -7.11
CA HIS A 135 2.72 16.40 -5.71
C HIS A 135 3.89 16.85 -4.81
N ALA A 136 4.52 17.98 -5.16
CA ALA A 136 5.62 18.55 -4.41
C ALA A 136 5.36 18.61 -2.89
N GLY A 137 6.42 18.31 -2.13
CA GLY A 137 6.41 18.37 -0.67
C GLY A 137 6.37 19.79 -0.12
N VAL A 138 6.26 19.90 1.20
CA VAL A 138 6.00 21.16 1.91
C VAL A 138 7.05 22.24 1.62
N GLN A 139 8.34 21.88 1.57
CA GLN A 139 9.42 22.85 1.37
C GLN A 139 9.41 23.44 -0.04
N ILE A 140 9.28 22.60 -1.07
CA ILE A 140 9.22 23.01 -2.47
C ILE A 140 8.00 23.91 -2.70
N LEU A 141 6.83 23.52 -2.17
CA LEU A 141 5.63 24.34 -2.28
C LEU A 141 5.76 25.68 -1.56
N ALA A 142 6.38 25.71 -0.38
CA ALA A 142 6.62 26.96 0.33
C ALA A 142 7.52 27.89 -0.48
N ALA A 143 8.58 27.37 -1.11
CA ALA A 143 9.46 28.15 -1.97
C ALA A 143 8.73 28.67 -3.23
N LYS A 144 7.97 27.82 -3.92
CA LYS A 144 7.23 28.22 -5.14
C LYS A 144 6.12 29.22 -4.86
N LEU A 145 5.36 29.05 -3.77
CA LEU A 145 4.33 30.01 -3.37
C LEU A 145 4.94 31.34 -2.94
N ARG A 146 6.11 31.34 -2.29
CA ARG A 146 6.78 32.55 -1.81
C ARG A 146 7.22 33.50 -2.94
N LEU A 147 7.34 33.01 -4.17
CA LEU A 147 7.64 33.83 -5.34
C LEU A 147 6.55 34.87 -5.65
N GLN A 148 5.32 34.64 -5.20
CA GLN A 148 4.17 35.51 -5.51
C GLN A 148 3.31 35.83 -4.29
N TYR A 149 3.32 34.97 -3.26
CA TYR A 149 2.38 35.03 -2.14
C TYR A 149 3.10 34.90 -0.79
N TRP A 150 2.66 35.72 0.15
CA TRP A 150 3.00 35.61 1.56
C TRP A 150 1.81 35.08 2.35
N ILE A 151 1.74 33.77 2.54
CA ILE A 151 0.66 33.12 3.30
C ILE A 151 1.02 33.10 4.79
N PHE A 152 0.12 33.61 5.65
CA PHE A 152 0.28 33.46 7.10
C PHE A 152 0.32 31.99 7.50
N SER A 153 1.27 31.63 8.38
CA SER A 153 1.49 30.23 8.80
C SER A 153 1.60 29.24 7.62
N SER A 154 2.23 29.65 6.51
CA SER A 154 2.28 28.91 5.23
C SER A 154 2.59 27.42 5.38
N LYS A 155 3.63 27.06 6.17
CA LYS A 155 4.03 25.66 6.39
C LYS A 155 2.90 24.81 6.98
N ARG A 156 2.09 25.35 7.90
CA ARG A 156 0.96 24.64 8.51
C ARG A 156 -0.14 24.37 7.48
N ASN A 157 -0.49 25.37 6.68
CA ASN A 157 -1.53 25.24 5.65
C ASN A 157 -1.10 24.29 4.52
N ILE A 158 0.16 24.40 4.09
CA ILE A 158 0.73 23.50 3.08
C ILE A 158 0.74 22.06 3.60
N ARG A 159 1.18 21.82 4.85
CA ARG A 159 1.13 20.48 5.47
C ARG A 159 -0.29 19.93 5.49
N SER A 160 -1.27 20.74 5.88
CA SER A 160 -2.68 20.34 5.90
C SER A 160 -3.22 20.00 4.51
N CYS A 161 -2.82 20.75 3.48
CA CYS A 161 -3.22 20.47 2.10
C CYS A 161 -2.59 19.16 1.59
N VAL A 162 -1.27 19.00 1.75
CA VAL A 162 -0.54 17.80 1.33
C VAL A 162 -1.05 16.55 2.07
N SER A 163 -1.31 16.65 3.38
CA SER A 163 -1.79 15.52 4.16
C SER A 163 -3.19 15.06 3.75
N ARG A 164 -4.01 15.93 3.15
CA ARG A 164 -5.34 15.60 2.60
C ARG A 164 -5.30 15.03 1.19
N CYS A 165 -4.16 15.10 0.51
CA CYS A 165 -4.00 14.57 -0.85
C CYS A 165 -4.04 13.03 -0.86
N VAL A 166 -5.01 12.45 -1.55
CA VAL A 166 -5.21 10.99 -1.63
C VAL A 166 -4.00 10.29 -2.27
N VAL A 167 -3.42 10.88 -3.32
CA VAL A 167 -2.25 10.33 -4.01
C VAL A 167 -1.09 10.24 -3.02
N CYS A 168 -0.72 11.34 -2.36
CA CYS A 168 0.34 11.34 -1.36
C CYS A 168 0.06 10.35 -0.22
N LYS A 169 -1.18 10.34 0.31
CA LYS A 169 -1.58 9.38 1.37
C LYS A 169 -1.29 7.94 0.97
N ARG A 170 -1.66 7.54 -0.26
CA ARG A 170 -1.45 6.16 -0.76
C ARG A 170 0.03 5.78 -0.79
N PHE A 171 0.91 6.68 -1.22
CA PHE A 171 2.35 6.42 -1.28
C PHE A 171 3.03 6.50 0.09
N THR A 172 2.49 7.28 1.04
CA THR A 172 3.04 7.41 2.39
C THR A 172 2.46 6.41 3.40
N ALA A 173 1.45 5.63 3.01
CA ALA A 173 0.78 4.69 3.90
C ALA A 173 1.78 3.61 4.36
N LYS A 174 1.99 3.51 5.67
CA LYS A 174 2.81 2.44 6.26
C LYS A 174 2.04 1.13 6.25
N ALA A 175 2.75 0.01 6.15
CA ALA A 175 2.17 -1.31 6.38
C ALA A 175 1.52 -1.35 7.77
N LEU A 176 0.34 -1.99 7.85
CA LEU A 176 -0.33 -2.23 9.12
C LEU A 176 0.58 -3.05 10.04
N THR A 177 0.97 -2.49 11.18
CA THR A 177 1.65 -3.23 12.23
C THR A 177 0.59 -4.01 13.00
N THR A 178 0.48 -5.30 12.74
CA THR A 178 -0.38 -6.19 13.53
C THR A 178 0.38 -6.72 14.74
N PRO A 179 -0.24 -6.80 15.93
CA PRO A 179 0.36 -7.53 17.04
C PRO A 179 0.64 -8.99 16.62
N PRO A 180 1.64 -9.65 17.22
CA PRO A 180 1.92 -11.06 16.92
C PRO A 180 0.65 -11.87 17.19
N ILE A 181 0.17 -12.57 16.16
CA ILE A 181 -1.00 -13.45 16.28
C ILE A 181 -0.57 -14.74 16.98
N GLN A 182 -1.46 -15.30 17.80
CA GLN A 182 -1.24 -16.62 18.41
C GLN A 182 -1.08 -17.68 17.32
N LEU A 183 -0.18 -18.65 17.54
CA LEU A 183 -0.03 -19.77 16.62
C LEU A 183 -1.34 -20.59 16.59
N PRO A 184 -1.81 -21.03 15.42
CA PRO A 184 -2.98 -21.89 15.33
C PRO A 184 -2.79 -23.18 16.15
N PHE A 185 -3.88 -23.68 16.75
CA PHE A 185 -3.88 -24.93 17.54
C PHE A 185 -3.21 -26.11 16.82
N ASP A 186 -3.49 -26.24 15.52
CA ASP A 186 -2.92 -27.24 14.61
C ASP A 186 -1.38 -27.16 14.44
N ARG A 187 -0.71 -26.12 14.96
CA ARG A 187 0.75 -26.01 14.98
C ARG A 187 1.40 -26.36 16.31
N VAL A 188 0.62 -26.32 17.38
CA VAL A 188 1.16 -26.41 18.75
C VAL A 188 0.75 -27.69 19.46
N ARG A 189 -0.29 -28.37 18.98
CA ARG A 189 -0.67 -29.66 19.54
C ARG A 189 0.35 -30.73 19.17
N GLU A 190 0.50 -31.71 20.05
CA GLU A 190 1.18 -32.96 19.73
C GLU A 190 0.43 -33.66 18.59
N SER A 191 1.16 -34.05 17.55
CA SER A 191 0.62 -34.75 16.40
C SER A 191 1.64 -35.73 15.86
N ALA A 192 1.19 -36.73 15.12
CA ALA A 192 2.11 -37.56 14.34
C ALA A 192 2.75 -36.73 13.19
N ILE A 193 3.88 -37.21 12.67
CA ILE A 193 4.52 -36.56 11.53
C ILE A 193 3.59 -36.58 10.32
N PHE A 194 3.50 -35.46 9.61
CA PHE A 194 2.57 -35.25 8.48
C PHE A 194 1.07 -35.40 8.79
N GLU A 195 0.66 -35.58 10.05
CA GLU A 195 -0.76 -35.63 10.40
C GLU A 195 -1.48 -34.33 10.00
N ILE A 196 -0.81 -33.21 10.22
CA ILE A 196 -1.23 -31.88 9.77
C ILE A 196 -0.22 -31.42 8.72
N THR A 197 -0.67 -31.40 7.47
CA THR A 197 0.20 -31.15 6.32
C THR A 197 -0.21 -29.89 5.58
N GLY A 198 0.75 -28.97 5.37
CA GLY A 198 0.64 -27.90 4.40
C GLY A 198 1.09 -28.39 3.03
N ILE A 199 0.37 -28.03 1.97
CA ILE A 199 0.73 -28.36 0.60
C ILE A 199 0.84 -27.07 -0.19
N ASP A 200 1.93 -26.97 -0.95
CA ASP A 200 2.19 -25.81 -1.79
C ASP A 200 2.93 -26.25 -3.06
N LEU A 201 2.85 -25.45 -4.12
CA LEU A 201 3.37 -25.77 -5.44
C LEU A 201 4.42 -24.75 -5.84
N CYS A 202 5.53 -25.22 -6.41
CA CYS A 202 6.53 -24.35 -7.00
C CYS A 202 6.95 -24.79 -8.40
N GLY A 203 7.29 -23.82 -9.24
CA GLY A 203 7.64 -24.04 -10.64
C GLY A 203 7.17 -22.87 -11.52
N PRO A 204 7.18 -23.03 -12.85
CA PRO A 204 7.68 -24.21 -13.57
C PRO A 204 9.22 -24.26 -13.63
N LEU A 205 9.79 -25.45 -13.51
CA LEU A 205 11.14 -25.78 -13.94
C LEU A 205 11.10 -26.29 -15.38
N LEU A 206 12.12 -25.93 -16.18
CA LEU A 206 12.23 -26.35 -17.57
C LEU A 206 13.01 -27.67 -17.66
N LEU A 207 12.39 -28.69 -18.25
CA LEU A 207 12.97 -30.01 -18.50
C LEU A 207 13.48 -30.14 -19.94
N LYS A 208 14.53 -30.96 -20.15
CA LYS A 208 14.97 -31.42 -21.48
C LYS A 208 14.22 -32.72 -21.88
N PRO A 209 13.96 -32.96 -23.19
CA PRO A 209 14.28 -32.11 -24.35
C PRO A 209 13.30 -30.92 -24.52
N ARG A 210 12.04 -31.06 -24.12
CA ARG A 210 11.07 -29.97 -23.93
C ARG A 210 10.02 -30.40 -22.91
N GLY A 211 9.86 -29.64 -21.83
CA GLY A 211 8.83 -29.90 -20.84
C GLY A 211 8.83 -28.88 -19.71
N LYS A 212 7.73 -28.83 -18.96
CA LYS A 212 7.65 -28.09 -17.70
C LYS A 212 7.38 -29.09 -16.59
N ALA A 213 8.07 -28.93 -15.49
CA ALA A 213 7.77 -29.61 -14.25
C ALA A 213 7.44 -28.60 -13.16
N TRP A 214 6.56 -29.00 -12.27
CA TRP A 214 6.28 -28.35 -11.01
C TRP A 214 6.68 -29.30 -9.89
N ILE A 215 6.85 -28.76 -8.70
CA ILE A 215 7.19 -29.54 -7.51
C ILE A 215 6.09 -29.27 -6.50
N VAL A 216 5.48 -30.34 -6.01
CA VAL A 216 4.61 -30.31 -4.84
C VAL A 216 5.49 -30.41 -3.62
N LEU A 217 5.38 -29.41 -2.74
CA LEU A 217 5.91 -29.46 -1.40
C LEU A 217 4.79 -29.88 -0.45
N PHE A 218 4.97 -31.02 0.20
CA PHE A 218 4.23 -31.38 1.41
C PHE A 218 5.08 -31.01 2.61
N THR A 219 4.51 -30.32 3.60
CA THR A 219 5.24 -29.97 4.82
C THR A 219 4.43 -30.22 6.08
N CYS A 220 5.06 -30.84 7.08
CA CYS A 220 4.45 -31.05 8.38
C CYS A 220 4.35 -29.72 9.14
N ALA A 221 3.17 -29.42 9.70
CA ALA A 221 2.93 -28.18 10.43
C ALA A 221 3.75 -28.09 11.73
N VAL A 222 3.93 -29.22 12.42
CA VAL A 222 4.58 -29.32 13.75
C VAL A 222 6.10 -29.49 13.59
N TYR A 223 6.55 -30.62 13.02
CA TYR A 223 7.98 -30.93 12.91
C TYR A 223 8.69 -30.25 11.73
N ARG A 224 7.96 -29.52 10.88
CA ARG A 224 8.50 -28.82 9.70
C ARG A 224 9.27 -29.72 8.74
N ALA A 225 9.04 -31.03 8.79
CA ALA A 225 9.49 -31.99 7.78
C ALA A 225 8.90 -31.65 6.42
N ILE A 226 9.61 -32.01 5.35
CA ILE A 226 9.15 -31.85 3.97
C ILE A 226 9.18 -33.16 3.21
N HIS A 227 8.28 -33.29 2.24
CA HIS A 227 8.28 -34.33 1.20
C HIS A 227 8.07 -33.65 -0.15
N LEU A 228 8.89 -33.99 -1.15
CA LEU A 228 8.90 -33.36 -2.47
C LEU A 228 8.49 -34.35 -3.55
N GLU A 229 7.61 -33.92 -4.45
CA GLU A 229 7.18 -34.74 -5.58
C GLU A 229 7.12 -33.90 -6.87
N PRO A 230 7.70 -34.36 -7.98
CA PRO A 230 7.57 -33.68 -9.25
C PRO A 230 6.19 -33.93 -9.90
N LEU A 231 5.73 -32.93 -10.66
CA LEU A 231 4.50 -32.92 -11.45
C LEU A 231 4.81 -32.44 -12.86
N THR A 232 4.25 -33.09 -13.87
CA THR A 232 4.33 -32.64 -15.28
C THR A 232 3.13 -31.79 -15.72
N SER A 233 2.12 -31.67 -14.86
CA SER A 233 0.89 -30.90 -15.10
C SER A 233 0.32 -30.38 -13.78
N LEU A 234 -0.28 -29.19 -13.81
CA LEU A 234 -1.02 -28.59 -12.69
C LEU A 234 -2.49 -29.05 -12.64
N SER A 235 -2.88 -30.12 -13.33
CA SER A 235 -4.25 -30.62 -13.27
C SER A 235 -4.58 -31.27 -11.92
N THR A 236 -5.87 -31.35 -11.63
CA THR A 236 -6.40 -32.03 -10.43
C THR A 236 -5.96 -33.48 -10.37
N GLU A 237 -6.00 -34.20 -11.50
CA GLU A 237 -5.66 -35.62 -11.61
C GLU A 237 -4.19 -35.87 -11.32
N SER A 238 -3.29 -35.06 -11.90
CA SER A 238 -1.84 -35.17 -11.65
C SER A 238 -1.51 -34.92 -10.18
N PHE A 239 -2.18 -33.93 -9.56
CA PHE A 239 -2.03 -33.68 -8.13
C PHE A 239 -2.59 -34.82 -7.27
N MET A 240 -3.75 -35.41 -7.61
CA MET A 240 -4.31 -36.57 -6.89
C MET A 240 -3.37 -37.78 -6.90
N GLN A 241 -2.72 -38.06 -8.04
CA GLN A 241 -1.70 -39.12 -8.10
C GLN A 241 -0.52 -38.83 -7.18
N THR A 242 -0.11 -37.57 -7.09
CA THR A 242 0.99 -37.13 -6.23
C THR A 242 0.62 -37.21 -4.75
N LEU A 243 -0.60 -36.78 -4.39
CA LEU A 243 -1.13 -36.96 -3.05
C LEU A 243 -1.19 -38.46 -2.66
N ARG A 244 -1.59 -39.34 -3.58
CA ARG A 244 -1.58 -40.79 -3.36
C ARG A 244 -0.16 -41.32 -3.07
N ARG A 245 0.85 -40.89 -3.84
CA ARG A 245 2.25 -41.27 -3.60
C ARG A 245 2.75 -40.78 -2.24
N PHE A 246 2.44 -39.55 -1.88
CA PHE A 246 2.74 -39.01 -0.55
C PHE A 246 2.09 -39.84 0.56
N ILE A 247 0.78 -40.10 0.48
CA ILE A 247 0.04 -40.89 1.48
C ILE A 247 0.65 -42.29 1.63
N ALA A 248 1.00 -42.94 0.53
CA ALA A 248 1.60 -44.27 0.54
C ALA A 248 2.99 -44.31 1.22
N ARG A 249 3.74 -43.21 1.20
CA ARG A 249 5.10 -43.12 1.77
C ARG A 249 5.15 -42.55 3.19
N ARG A 250 4.28 -41.58 3.49
CA ARG A 250 4.35 -40.76 4.71
C ARG A 250 3.13 -40.94 5.62
N GLY A 251 2.13 -41.70 5.18
CA GLY A 251 0.87 -41.86 5.88
C GLY A 251 -0.18 -40.83 5.44
N ARG A 252 -1.44 -41.12 5.80
CA ARG A 252 -2.58 -40.27 5.45
C ARG A 252 -2.71 -39.10 6.44
N PRO A 253 -2.69 -37.84 5.98
CA PRO A 253 -2.88 -36.70 6.86
C PRO A 253 -4.32 -36.66 7.41
N SER A 254 -4.52 -36.19 8.64
CA SER A 254 -5.84 -35.89 9.18
C SER A 254 -6.35 -34.54 8.66
N THR A 255 -5.44 -33.56 8.52
CA THR A 255 -5.75 -32.20 8.08
C THR A 255 -4.76 -31.74 7.02
N VAL A 256 -5.30 -31.15 5.95
CA VAL A 256 -4.51 -30.56 4.86
C VAL A 256 -4.79 -29.08 4.74
N TYR A 257 -3.72 -28.28 4.62
CA TYR A 257 -3.76 -26.84 4.39
C TYR A 257 -3.21 -26.50 3.01
N THR A 258 -3.99 -25.83 2.17
CA THR A 258 -3.54 -25.39 0.83
C THR A 258 -3.92 -23.95 0.56
N ASP A 259 -3.34 -23.36 -0.49
CA ASP A 259 -3.91 -22.15 -1.10
C ASP A 259 -5.19 -22.49 -1.89
N ASN A 260 -5.80 -21.46 -2.49
CA ASN A 260 -7.05 -21.58 -3.24
C ASN A 260 -6.86 -21.99 -4.72
N ALA A 261 -5.72 -22.57 -5.10
CA ALA A 261 -5.49 -23.01 -6.47
C ALA A 261 -6.55 -24.04 -6.93
N THR A 262 -6.83 -24.02 -8.22
CA THR A 262 -7.96 -24.76 -8.82
C THR A 262 -7.80 -26.26 -8.72
N ASN A 263 -6.56 -26.77 -8.81
CA ASN A 263 -6.24 -28.18 -8.63
C ASN A 263 -6.53 -28.67 -7.20
N PHE A 264 -6.18 -27.90 -6.17
CA PHE A 264 -6.49 -28.24 -4.78
C PHE A 264 -7.99 -28.21 -4.52
N ARG A 265 -8.70 -27.20 -5.02
CA ARG A 265 -10.18 -27.15 -4.95
C ARG A 265 -10.82 -28.33 -5.69
N GLY A 266 -10.29 -28.68 -6.86
CA GLY A 266 -10.74 -29.85 -7.62
C GLY A 266 -10.59 -31.14 -6.83
N THR A 267 -9.45 -31.33 -6.15
CA THR A 267 -9.18 -32.53 -5.34
C THR A 267 -10.06 -32.58 -4.09
N ASP A 268 -10.22 -31.48 -3.35
CA ASP A 268 -11.14 -31.41 -2.21
C ASP A 268 -12.58 -31.76 -2.63
N ASN A 269 -13.06 -31.21 -3.75
CA ASN A 269 -14.37 -31.54 -4.30
C ASN A 269 -14.49 -33.02 -4.70
N ALA A 270 -13.44 -33.61 -5.27
CA ALA A 270 -13.43 -35.03 -5.62
C ALA A 270 -13.49 -35.92 -4.38
N LEU A 271 -12.72 -35.59 -3.33
CA LEU A 271 -12.70 -36.33 -2.06
C LEU A 271 -14.04 -36.24 -1.31
N LYS A 272 -14.77 -35.13 -1.44
CA LYS A 272 -16.12 -34.97 -0.86
C LYS A 272 -17.20 -35.82 -1.51
N LYS A 273 -17.01 -36.25 -2.76
CA LYS A 273 -17.96 -37.13 -3.48
C LYS A 273 -17.85 -38.59 -3.06
N ILE A 274 -16.80 -38.95 -2.33
CA ILE A 274 -16.59 -40.32 -1.85
C ILE A 274 -17.60 -40.61 -0.73
N ASP A 275 -18.23 -41.78 -0.78
CA ASP A 275 -19.13 -42.25 0.28
C ASP A 275 -18.32 -42.76 1.47
N TRP A 276 -17.95 -41.83 2.35
CA TRP A 276 -17.17 -42.12 3.55
C TRP A 276 -17.92 -43.01 4.55
N LYS A 277 -19.25 -43.13 4.48
CA LYS A 277 -20.00 -44.01 5.40
C LYS A 277 -19.65 -45.47 5.16
N LYS A 278 -19.60 -45.89 3.89
CA LYS A 278 -19.19 -47.25 3.49
C LYS A 278 -17.72 -47.53 3.78
N ILE A 279 -16.87 -46.51 3.78
CA ILE A 279 -15.42 -46.64 3.97
C ILE A 279 -15.04 -46.60 5.46
N SER A 280 -15.85 -45.94 6.29
CA SER A 280 -15.58 -45.76 7.73
C SER A 280 -15.56 -47.07 8.52
N GLU A 281 -16.13 -48.15 7.96
CA GLU A 281 -16.03 -49.51 8.50
C GLU A 281 -14.57 -50.02 8.57
N ASN A 282 -13.65 -49.43 7.78
CA ASN A 282 -12.22 -49.73 7.79
C ASN A 282 -11.39 -48.64 8.52
N GLU A 283 -11.97 -47.92 9.48
CA GLU A 283 -11.32 -46.84 10.25
C GLU A 283 -10.70 -45.71 9.39
N CYS A 284 -11.15 -45.57 8.14
CA CYS A 284 -10.63 -44.57 7.21
C CYS A 284 -11.55 -43.34 7.18
N TYR A 285 -11.11 -42.27 7.83
CA TYR A 285 -11.86 -41.02 7.92
C TYR A 285 -11.50 -40.02 6.80
N PRO A 286 -12.42 -39.11 6.43
CA PRO A 286 -12.16 -38.06 5.45
C PRO A 286 -11.06 -37.10 5.91
N ILE A 287 -10.20 -36.69 4.97
CA ILE A 287 -9.20 -35.64 5.21
C ILE A 287 -9.92 -34.31 5.43
N LYS A 288 -9.61 -33.60 6.51
CA LYS A 288 -10.10 -32.25 6.75
C LYS A 288 -9.32 -31.26 5.89
N TRP A 289 -9.90 -30.81 4.78
CA TRP A 289 -9.28 -29.81 3.91
C TRP A 289 -9.55 -28.38 4.42
N LYS A 290 -8.51 -27.57 4.53
CA LYS A 290 -8.57 -26.17 4.94
C LYS A 290 -7.86 -25.29 3.92
N PHE A 291 -8.51 -24.21 3.52
CA PHE A 291 -7.96 -23.25 2.56
C PHE A 291 -7.44 -22.01 3.29
N ASN A 292 -6.18 -21.68 3.02
CA ASN A 292 -5.52 -20.51 3.56
C ASN A 292 -6.13 -19.23 2.98
N PRO A 293 -6.26 -18.15 3.77
CA PRO A 293 -6.52 -16.83 3.21
C PRO A 293 -5.34 -16.44 2.28
N PRO A 294 -5.55 -15.59 1.25
CA PRO A 294 -4.53 -15.27 0.24
C PRO A 294 -3.17 -14.76 0.76
N THR A 295 -3.06 -14.42 2.04
CA THR A 295 -1.87 -13.85 2.69
C THR A 295 -1.24 -14.78 3.76
N ALA A 296 -1.77 -15.99 3.97
CA ALA A 296 -1.22 -16.92 4.97
C ALA A 296 -0.01 -17.69 4.42
N ALA A 297 1.19 -17.15 4.66
CA ALA A 297 2.46 -17.69 4.17
C ALA A 297 3.07 -18.78 5.08
N TRP A 298 2.44 -19.96 5.12
CA TRP A 298 2.89 -21.05 6.01
C TRP A 298 4.03 -21.89 5.42
N CYS A 299 3.94 -22.14 4.12
CA CYS A 299 4.87 -22.98 3.34
C CYS A 299 5.93 -22.15 2.59
N GLU A 300 5.71 -20.84 2.44
CA GLU A 300 6.52 -19.97 1.57
C GLU A 300 8.02 -19.98 1.93
N ARG A 301 8.35 -19.98 3.23
CA ARG A 301 9.75 -20.04 3.68
C ARG A 301 10.44 -21.34 3.25
N LEU A 302 9.73 -22.47 3.28
CA LEU A 302 10.31 -23.77 2.88
C LEU A 302 10.44 -23.88 1.36
N ILE A 303 9.46 -23.35 0.61
CA ILE A 303 9.60 -23.21 -0.85
C ILE A 303 10.83 -22.38 -1.19
N ARG A 304 11.09 -21.30 -0.47
CA ARG A 304 12.28 -20.47 -0.68
C ARG A 304 13.56 -21.28 -0.49
N SER A 305 13.64 -22.11 0.56
CA SER A 305 14.78 -23.01 0.78
C SER A 305 14.94 -24.02 -0.36
N VAL A 306 13.85 -24.67 -0.78
CA VAL A 306 13.85 -25.63 -1.91
C VAL A 306 14.35 -24.96 -3.19
N LYS A 307 13.76 -23.81 -3.56
CA LYS A 307 14.18 -23.04 -4.76
C LYS A 307 15.64 -22.62 -4.69
N SER A 308 16.10 -22.16 -3.52
CA SER A 308 17.49 -21.74 -3.34
C SER A 308 18.46 -22.89 -3.56
N LEU A 309 18.17 -24.10 -3.05
CA LEU A 309 19.01 -25.27 -3.27
C LEU A 309 18.98 -25.71 -4.73
N LEU A 310 17.79 -25.78 -5.34
CA LEU A 310 17.65 -26.18 -6.74
C LEU A 310 18.41 -25.24 -7.69
N VAL A 311 18.35 -23.92 -7.48
CA VAL A 311 19.11 -22.96 -8.30
C VAL A 311 20.62 -23.19 -8.18
N ARG A 312 21.13 -23.52 -6.99
CA ARG A 312 22.55 -23.78 -6.76
C ARG A 312 23.01 -25.12 -7.36
N ILE A 313 22.19 -26.17 -7.24
CA ILE A 313 22.50 -27.51 -7.77
C ILE A 313 22.42 -27.53 -9.29
N LEU A 314 21.34 -26.98 -9.87
CA LEU A 314 21.10 -27.03 -11.31
C LEU A 314 21.93 -26.00 -12.08
N GLY A 315 22.21 -24.83 -11.51
CA GLY A 315 22.93 -23.76 -12.19
C GLY A 315 22.27 -23.39 -13.53
N ARG A 316 22.96 -23.64 -14.64
CA ARG A 316 22.45 -23.45 -16.02
C ARG A 316 22.02 -24.76 -16.70
N SER A 317 22.16 -25.89 -16.02
CA SER A 317 21.78 -27.19 -16.54
C SER A 317 20.26 -27.34 -16.55
N SER A 318 19.75 -28.04 -17.56
CA SER A 318 18.39 -28.56 -17.56
C SER A 318 18.45 -30.08 -17.57
N VAL A 319 17.54 -30.67 -16.81
CA VAL A 319 17.50 -32.09 -16.44
C VAL A 319 16.26 -32.75 -17.03
N ASN A 320 16.28 -34.07 -17.14
CA ASN A 320 15.10 -34.87 -17.44
C ASN A 320 14.26 -35.13 -16.17
N PHE A 321 13.16 -35.87 -16.31
CA PHE A 321 12.24 -36.11 -15.19
C PHE A 321 12.84 -37.01 -14.09
N GLU A 322 13.56 -38.08 -14.46
CA GLU A 322 14.18 -39.01 -13.50
C GLU A 322 15.34 -38.35 -12.75
N GLU A 323 16.14 -37.54 -13.45
CA GLU A 323 17.17 -36.70 -12.84
C GLU A 323 16.54 -35.71 -11.85
N LEU A 324 15.45 -35.03 -12.23
CA LEU A 324 14.75 -34.13 -11.32
C LEU A 324 14.22 -34.87 -10.09
N LEU A 325 13.63 -36.05 -10.26
CA LEU A 325 13.13 -36.87 -9.15
C LEU A 325 14.26 -37.19 -8.15
N THR A 326 15.42 -37.59 -8.67
CA THR A 326 16.60 -37.91 -7.85
C THR A 326 17.10 -36.68 -7.10
N ILE A 327 17.26 -35.54 -7.78
CA ILE A 327 17.69 -34.28 -7.17
C ILE A 327 16.71 -33.82 -6.08
N LEU A 328 15.41 -34.05 -6.24
CA LEU A 328 14.42 -33.72 -5.23
C LEU A 328 14.57 -34.58 -3.97
N CYS A 329 14.96 -35.85 -4.09
CA CYS A 329 15.28 -36.69 -2.92
C CYS A 329 16.47 -36.12 -2.14
N ASP A 330 17.53 -35.68 -2.82
CA ASP A 330 18.72 -35.09 -2.18
C ASP A 330 18.39 -33.76 -1.49
N VAL A 331 17.59 -32.92 -2.15
CA VAL A 331 17.10 -31.64 -1.59
C VAL A 331 16.19 -31.88 -0.40
N GLU A 332 15.31 -32.87 -0.46
CA GLU A 332 14.44 -33.27 0.65
C GLU A 332 15.27 -33.74 1.85
N ALA A 333 16.22 -34.64 1.65
CA ALA A 333 17.12 -35.12 2.69
C ALA A 333 17.90 -33.97 3.34
N SER A 334 18.50 -33.10 2.52
CA SER A 334 19.27 -31.94 2.99
C SER A 334 18.43 -30.99 3.83
N ILE A 335 17.21 -30.66 3.39
CA ILE A 335 16.31 -29.77 4.14
C ILE A 335 15.81 -30.44 5.42
N ASN A 336 15.54 -31.74 5.40
CA ASN A 336 15.09 -32.48 6.58
C ASN A 336 16.19 -32.72 7.62
N SER A 337 17.47 -32.60 7.25
CA SER A 337 18.59 -32.66 8.20
C SER A 337 18.92 -31.34 8.88
N ARG A 338 18.18 -30.25 8.58
CA ARG A 338 18.40 -28.94 9.21
C ARG A 338 17.96 -28.94 10.69
N PRO A 339 18.61 -28.15 11.56
CA PRO A 339 18.19 -27.99 12.94
C PRO A 339 16.83 -27.26 13.04
N LEU A 340 15.98 -27.70 13.96
CA LEU A 340 14.73 -27.03 14.38
C LEU A 340 14.96 -26.09 15.55
N THR A 341 15.98 -26.37 16.35
CA THR A 341 16.41 -25.58 17.50
C THR A 341 17.61 -24.71 17.14
N TYR A 342 17.92 -23.75 18.01
CA TYR A 342 19.23 -23.10 17.98
C TYR A 342 20.32 -24.16 18.19
N ILE A 343 21.48 -23.95 17.57
CA ILE A 343 22.69 -24.71 17.82
C ILE A 343 23.56 -23.80 18.68
N SER A 344 23.81 -24.18 19.92
CA SER A 344 24.78 -23.48 20.78
C SER A 344 26.20 -23.85 20.38
N ASP A 345 27.13 -22.95 20.68
CA ASP A 345 28.58 -23.18 20.60
C ASP A 345 29.12 -23.89 21.86
N ASP A 346 28.25 -24.18 22.84
CA ASP A 346 28.58 -24.90 24.07
C ASP A 346 28.84 -26.39 23.79
N SER A 347 29.94 -26.93 24.32
CA SER A 347 30.36 -28.32 24.12
C SER A 347 29.47 -29.34 24.81
N ASP A 348 28.69 -28.90 25.80
CA ASP A 348 27.83 -29.77 26.61
C ASP A 348 26.41 -29.90 26.02
N GLU A 349 26.07 -29.16 24.96
CA GLU A 349 24.76 -29.26 24.32
C GLU A 349 24.64 -30.47 23.37
N LEU A 350 23.46 -31.09 23.42
CA LEU A 350 23.13 -32.27 22.63
C LEU A 350 22.91 -31.94 21.15
N ILE A 351 23.04 -32.97 20.29
CA ILE A 351 22.75 -32.90 18.85
C ILE A 351 21.36 -32.27 18.62
N PRO A 352 21.25 -31.24 17.76
CA PRO A 352 20.00 -30.51 17.57
C PRO A 352 18.90 -31.41 17.00
N LEU A 353 17.66 -31.15 17.37
CA LEU A 353 16.50 -31.83 16.79
C LEU A 353 16.36 -31.44 15.32
N THR A 354 16.29 -32.43 14.43
CA THR A 354 16.05 -32.24 13.00
C THR A 354 14.76 -32.95 12.58
N PRO A 355 14.09 -32.51 11.50
CA PRO A 355 12.95 -33.26 10.96
C PRO A 355 13.27 -34.71 10.60
N SER A 356 14.50 -35.00 10.15
CA SER A 356 14.92 -36.35 9.76
C SER A 356 14.87 -37.35 10.91
N LEU A 357 15.09 -36.91 12.17
CA LEU A 357 14.95 -37.74 13.36
C LEU A 357 13.55 -38.35 13.53
N PHE A 358 12.53 -37.73 12.94
CA PHE A 358 11.15 -38.20 12.99
C PHE A 358 10.73 -38.99 11.74
N LEU A 359 11.59 -39.06 10.72
CA LEU A 359 11.30 -39.69 9.43
C LEU A 359 12.06 -40.98 9.20
N GLN A 360 13.24 -41.13 9.81
CA GLN A 360 14.18 -42.21 9.52
C GLN A 360 14.69 -42.79 10.84
N ASP A 361 14.47 -44.08 11.03
CA ASP A 361 15.03 -44.82 12.16
C ASP A 361 16.52 -45.13 11.95
N ILE A 362 16.92 -45.35 10.69
CA ILE A 362 18.31 -45.62 10.31
C ILE A 362 18.99 -44.29 9.99
N LYS A 363 19.88 -43.87 10.87
CA LYS A 363 20.82 -42.77 10.61
C LYS A 363 21.96 -43.32 9.74
N GLN A 364 22.48 -42.53 8.80
CA GLN A 364 23.75 -42.88 8.15
C GLN A 364 24.80 -43.05 9.26
N VAL A 365 25.25 -44.30 9.44
CA VAL A 365 26.39 -44.63 10.30
C VAL A 365 27.59 -44.65 9.36
N GLY A 366 28.39 -43.59 9.38
CA GLY A 366 29.55 -43.39 8.52
C GLY A 366 30.52 -42.42 9.14
#